data_AF-K1AAI2-F1
#
_entry.id   AF-K1AAI2-F1
#
_cell.length_a   1.000
_cell.length_b   1.000
_cell.length_c   1.000
_cell.angle_alpha   90.00
_cell.angle_beta   90.00
_cell.angle_gamma   90.00
#
_symmetry.space_group_name_H-M   'P 1'
#
loop_
_entity.id
_entity.type
_entity.pdbx_description
1 polymer ?
#
loop_
_entity_poly.entity_id
_entity_poly.type
_entity_poly.pdbx_seq_one_letter_code
_entity_poly.pdbx_strand_id
1 'polypeptide(L)' 'MKIGDKLTGRITGIQPYGAFVELETGVTGLIHISEIRTGFIENIYD' A
#
# COMPACT_ATOMS: atom_id res chain seq x y z
N MET A 1 8.05 -6.08 13.70
CA MET A 1 6.64 -6.02 13.24
C MET A 1 5.81 -7.00 14.04
N LYS A 2 4.66 -6.56 14.57
CA LYS A 2 3.62 -7.44 15.08
C LYS A 2 2.47 -7.52 14.08
N ILE A 3 1.79 -8.66 14.05
CA ILE A 3 0.58 -8.84 13.25
C ILE A 3 -0.47 -7.84 13.74
N GLY A 4 -0.94 -6.97 12.84
CA GLY A 4 -1.93 -5.91 13.14
C GLY A 4 -1.36 -4.49 13.24
N ASP A 5 -0.04 -4.31 13.16
CA ASP A 5 0.54 -2.96 13.10
C ASP A 5 0.14 -2.26 11.79
N LYS A 6 -0.29 -0.99 11.90
CA LYS A 6 -0.51 -0.13 10.73
C LYS A 6 0.83 0.42 10.27
N LEU A 7 1.15 0.22 9.00
CA LEU A 7 2.39 0.69 8.41
C LEU A 7 2.09 1.71 7.33
N THR A 8 2.91 2.74 7.25
CA THR A 8 2.88 3.72 6.17
C THR A 8 3.95 3.35 5.15
N GLY A 9 3.61 3.36 3.87
CA GLY A 9 4.54 3.04 2.80
C GLY A 9 4.23 3.84 1.55
N ARG A 10 5.22 3.92 0.66
CA ARG A 10 5.09 4.63 -0.60
C ARG A 10 4.63 3.67 -1.69
N ILE A 11 3.61 4.05 -2.44
CA ILE A 11 3.20 3.29 -3.63
C ILE A 11 4.28 3.45 -4.70
N THR A 12 4.91 2.35 -5.11
CA THR A 12 5.97 2.33 -6.14
C THR A 12 5.44 1.92 -7.51
N GLY A 13 4.28 1.27 -7.56
CA GLY A 13 3.64 0.88 -8.81
C GLY A 13 2.21 0.40 -8.62
N ILE A 14 1.36 0.64 -9.61
CA ILE A 14 -0.02 0.16 -9.63
C ILE A 14 -0.20 -0.68 -10.88
N GLN A 15 -0.78 -1.87 -10.73
CA GLN A 15 -1.11 -2.79 -11.81
C GLN A 15 -2.59 -3.17 -11.73
N PRO A 16 -3.19 -3.68 -12.83
CA PRO A 16 -4.62 -4.03 -12.84
C PRO A 16 -5.02 -5.09 -11.81
N TYR A 17 -4.06 -5.86 -11.29
CA TYR A 17 -4.28 -6.90 -10.28
C TYR A 17 -3.87 -6.49 -8.87
N GLY A 18 -3.30 -5.29 -8.66
CA GLY A 18 -2.86 -4.87 -7.33
C GLY A 18 -1.98 -3.63 -7.30
N ALA A 19 -1.52 -3.26 -6.10
CA ALA A 19 -0.62 -2.15 -5.86
C ALA A 19 0.64 -2.60 -5.13
N PHE A 20 1.78 -2.05 -5.52
CA PHE A 20 3.08 -2.27 -4.88
C PHE A 20 3.35 -1.12 -3.91
N VAL A 21 3.65 -1.47 -2.67
CA VAL A 21 3.98 -0.54 -1.60
C VAL A 21 5.38 -0.86 -1.10
N GLU A 22 6.27 0.12 -1.13
CA GLU A 22 7.56 0.06 -0.47
C GLU A 22 7.42 0.63 0.95
N LEU A 23 7.80 -0.17 1.94
CA LEU A 23 7.66 0.18 3.37
C LEU A 23 8.96 0.77 3.90
N GLU A 24 10.06 0.04 3.72
CA GLU A 24 11.41 0.42 4.12
C GLU A 24 12.38 -0.03 3.02
N THR A 25 13.63 0.42 3.09
CA THR A 25 14.62 0.18 2.05
C THR A 25 14.84 -1.32 1.83
N GLY A 26 14.39 -1.83 0.67
CA GLY A 26 14.49 -3.25 0.30
C GLY A 26 13.28 -4.12 0.71
N VAL A 27 12.21 -3.55 1.28
CA VAL A 27 10.98 -4.27 1.61
C VAL A 27 9.82 -3.77 0.76
N THR A 28 9.35 -4.64 -0.13
CA THR A 28 8.20 -4.38 -1.01
C THR A 28 7.04 -5.32 -0.67
N GLY A 29 5.87 -4.74 -0.43
CA GLY A 29 4.60 -5.44 -0.29
C GLY A 29 3.76 -5.31 -1.55
N LEU A 30 2.99 -6.35 -1.85
CA LEU A 30 1.96 -6.35 -2.89
C LEU A 30 0.59 -6.45 -2.22
N ILE A 31 -0.29 -5.51 -2.56
CA ILE A 31 -1.70 -5.52 -2.13
C ILE A 31 -2.51 -6.02 -3.32
N HIS A 32 -3.21 -7.14 -3.16
CA HIS A 32 -4.07 -7.65 -4.23
C HIS A 32 -5.27 -6.73 -4.42
N ILE A 33 -5.74 -6.55 -5.66
CA ILE A 33 -6.86 -5.64 -5.95
C ILE A 33 -8.14 -5.97 -5.16
N SER A 34 -8.36 -7.23 -4.81
CA SER A 34 -9.49 -7.66 -3.98
C SER A 34 -9.44 -7.16 -2.52
N GLU A 35 -8.25 -6.79 -2.04
CA GLU A 35 -7.98 -6.26 -0.70
C GLU A 35 -7.99 -4.73 -0.66
N ILE A 36 -7.91 -4.07 -1.82
CA ILE A 36 -8.08 -2.62 -1.94
C ILE A 36 -9.55 -2.29 -1.68
N ARG A 37 -9.88 -1.99 -0.43
CA ARG A 37 -11.18 -1.48 -0.03
C ARG A 37 -11.23 0.01 -0.36
N THR A 38 -12.27 0.45 -1.07
CA THR A 38 -12.54 1.84 -1.42
C THR A 38 -12.84 2.67 -0.16
N GLY A 39 -11.81 2.99 0.61
CA GLY A 39 -11.82 3.98 1.68
C GLY A 39 -11.27 5.29 1.15
N PHE A 40 -11.94 6.39 1.46
CA PHE A 40 -11.61 7.76 1.07
C PHE A 40 -10.09 8.03 1.04
N ILE A 41 -9.58 8.47 -0.11
CA ILE A 41 -8.24 9.07 -0.21
C ILE A 41 -8.41 10.52 0.27
N GLU A 42 -7.97 10.81 1.49
CA GLU A 42 -8.21 12.09 2.14
C GLU A 42 -7.38 13.23 1.53
N ASN A 43 -6.21 12.93 0.93
CA ASN A 43 -5.45 13.90 0.16
C ASN A 43 -4.35 13.24 -0.68
N ILE A 44 -4.11 13.76 -1.89
CA ILE A 44 -3.01 13.32 -2.78
C ILE A 44 -1.95 14.43 -2.97
N TYR A 45 -2.08 15.53 -2.22
CA TYR A 45 -1.24 16.73 -2.36
C TYR A 45 -0.80 17.38 -1.03
N ASP A 46 -0.85 16.66 0.10
CA ASP A 46 -0.22 17.10 1.37
C ASP A 46 0.85 16.10 1.81
#